data_AF-A0A820N4M6-F1
#
_entry.id   AF-A0A820N4M6-F1
#
_cell.length_a   1.000
_cell.length_b   1.000
_cell.length_c   1.000
_cell.angle_alpha   90.00
_cell.angle_beta   90.00
_cell.angle_gamma   90.00
#
_symmetry.space_group_name_H-M   'P 1'
#
loop_
_entity.id
_entity.type
_entity.pdbx_description
1 polymer ?
#
loop_
_entity_poly.entity_id
_entity_poly.type
_entity_poly.pdbx_seq_one_letter_code
_entity_poly.pdbx_strand_id
1 'polypeptide(L)'
;MAIYLLLSLLLLSCQHMNILAENSALCFIMKYPTYQNFSFVQELTEDGKKYHLDVFMMIDDNKLNLSKISTKYDFRLLRIENNQSRYYGYQKSIELGDNGREITSWDKALLYFTVLNKNYSFVWLIES
;
A
#
# COMPACT_ATOMS: atom_id res chain seq x y z
N MET A 1 -0.53 5.45 21.11
CA MET A 1 0.26 4.43 21.83
C MET A 1 0.18 3.04 21.19
N ALA A 2 -1.01 2.50 20.89
CA ALA A 2 -1.15 1.18 20.27
C ALA A 2 -0.45 1.04 18.89
N ILE A 3 -0.50 2.08 18.05
CA ILE A 3 0.12 2.08 16.71
C ILE A 3 1.65 1.94 16.79
N TYR A 4 2.30 2.65 17.73
CA TYR A 4 3.75 2.55 17.93
C TYR A 4 4.19 1.18 18.43
N LEU A 5 3.35 0.51 19.24
CA LEU A 5 3.59 -0.85 19.71
C LEU A 5 3.45 -1.87 18.57
N LEU A 6 2.47 -1.68 17.69
CA LEU A 6 2.28 -2.54 16.51
C LEU A 6 3.44 -2.40 15.52
N LEU A 7 3.92 -1.18 15.31
CA LEU A 7 5.07 -0.88 14.46
C LEU A 7 6.39 -1.40 15.05
N SER A 8 6.61 -1.29 16.35
CA SER A 8 7.81 -1.87 16.97
C SER A 8 7.81 -3.39 16.88
N LEU A 9 6.65 -4.04 17.04
CA LEU A 9 6.49 -5.49 16.83
C LEU A 9 6.69 -5.90 15.36
N LEU A 10 6.22 -5.09 14.40
CA LEU A 10 6.45 -5.30 12.97
C LEU A 10 7.94 -5.15 12.60
N LEU A 11 8.62 -4.13 13.12
CA LEU A 11 10.04 -3.93 12.90
C LEU A 11 10.89 -5.05 13.53
N LEU A 12 10.52 -5.51 14.72
CA LEU A 12 11.15 -6.65 15.41
C LEU A 12 10.96 -7.97 14.65
N SER A 13 9.76 -8.22 14.12
CA SER A 13 9.48 -9.41 13.31
C SER A 13 10.20 -9.38 11.96
N CYS A 14 10.32 -8.21 11.32
CA CYS A 14 11.15 -8.02 10.12
C CYS A 14 12.63 -8.34 10.39
N GLN A 15 13.17 -7.92 11.54
CA GLN A 15 14.57 -8.21 11.93
C GLN A 15 14.83 -9.69 12.22
N HIS A 16 13.80 -10.46 12.62
CA HIS A 16 13.94 -11.89 12.90
C HIS A 16 13.78 -12.79 11.66
N MET A 17 13.19 -12.28 10.57
CA MET A 17 12.88 -13.04 9.34
C MET A 17 13.98 -13.03 8.27
N ASN A 18 15.22 -12.68 8.65
CA ASN A 18 16.34 -12.37 7.76
C ASN A 18 16.88 -13.52 6.87
N ILE A 19 16.21 -14.67 6.77
CA ILE A 19 16.68 -15.81 5.95
C ILE A 19 15.66 -16.23 4.87
N LEU A 20 14.42 -15.75 4.89
CA LEU A 20 13.36 -16.15 3.93
C LEU A 20 12.61 -14.98 3.25
N ALA A 21 12.89 -13.74 3.64
CA ALA A 21 12.12 -12.56 3.25
C ALA A 21 12.78 -11.69 2.16
N GLU A 22 13.55 -12.28 1.24
CA GLU A 22 14.01 -11.52 0.07
C GLU A 22 12.78 -11.07 -0.73
N ASN A 23 12.53 -9.76 -0.65
CA ASN A 23 11.46 -9.00 -1.30
C ASN A 23 10.03 -9.30 -0.80
N SER A 24 9.70 -8.87 0.41
CA SER A 24 8.30 -8.84 0.89
C SER A 24 7.66 -7.47 0.68
N ALA A 25 6.36 -7.43 0.37
CA ALA A 25 5.55 -6.21 0.34
C ALA A 25 4.54 -6.20 1.48
N LEU A 26 4.43 -5.07 2.17
CA LEU A 26 3.41 -4.81 3.19
C LEU A 26 2.53 -3.64 2.72
N CYS A 27 1.23 -3.88 2.63
CA CYS A 27 0.26 -2.89 2.20
C CYS A 27 -0.69 -2.57 3.35
N PHE A 28 -0.75 -1.31 3.73
CA PHE A 28 -1.75 -0.79 4.65
C PHE A 28 -2.92 -0.21 3.85
N ILE A 29 -4.11 -0.72 4.12
CA ILE A 29 -5.34 -0.31 3.47
C ILE A 29 -6.10 0.56 4.47
N MET A 30 -6.37 1.78 4.05
CA MET A 30 -7.02 2.79 4.87
C MET A 30 -8.30 3.27 4.21
N LYS A 31 -9.34 3.50 5.01
CA LYS A 31 -10.64 3.93 4.50
C LYS A 31 -10.62 5.29 3.79
N TYR A 32 -9.90 6.27 4.34
CA TYR A 32 -9.79 7.60 3.76
C TYR A 32 -8.37 8.14 3.85
N PRO A 33 -7.84 8.73 2.76
CA PRO A 33 -6.58 9.45 2.82
C PRO A 33 -6.76 10.76 3.61
N THR A 34 -5.97 10.94 4.66
CA THR A 34 -5.92 12.18 5.45
C THR A 34 -4.52 12.79 5.42
N TYR A 35 -4.39 14.06 5.79
CA TYR A 35 -3.06 14.68 5.93
C TYR A 35 -2.20 13.98 6.98
N GLN A 36 -2.81 13.43 8.03
CA GLN A 36 -2.13 12.62 9.03
C GLN A 36 -1.54 11.36 8.39
N ASN A 37 -2.28 10.70 7.49
CA ASN A 37 -1.77 9.53 6.76
C ASN A 37 -0.58 9.92 5.89
N PHE A 38 -0.64 11.06 5.19
CA PHE A 38 0.47 11.52 4.35
C PHE A 38 1.73 11.82 5.16
N SER A 39 1.59 12.51 6.30
CA SER A 39 2.70 12.76 7.21
C SER A 39 3.28 11.45 7.76
N PHE A 40 2.42 10.50 8.14
CA PHE A 40 2.87 9.17 8.59
C PHE A 40 3.65 8.43 7.50
N VAL A 41 3.15 8.39 6.27
CA VAL A 41 3.85 7.74 5.14
C VAL A 41 5.18 8.44 4.86
N GLN A 42 5.23 9.76 4.96
CA GLN A 42 6.46 10.53 4.82
C GLN A 42 7.50 10.13 5.88
N GLU A 43 7.11 10.14 7.15
CA GLU A 43 7.98 9.74 8.27
C GLU A 43 8.48 8.30 8.10
N LEU A 44 7.58 7.39 7.69
CA LEU A 44 7.93 6.00 7.41
C LEU A 44 8.90 5.87 6.23
N THR A 45 8.72 6.67 5.19
CA THR A 45 9.60 6.69 4.02
C THR A 45 11.00 7.18 4.41
N GLU A 46 11.08 8.24 5.22
CA GLU A 46 12.34 8.78 5.72
C GLU A 46 13.07 7.79 6.63
N ASP A 47 12.37 7.19 7.60
CA ASP A 47 12.97 6.21 8.51
C ASP A 47 13.35 4.92 7.78
N GLY A 48 12.53 4.49 6.82
CA GLY A 48 12.73 3.27 6.04
C GLY A 48 13.94 3.29 5.11
N LYS A 49 14.44 4.48 4.72
CA LYS A 49 15.64 4.62 3.87
C LYS A 49 16.85 3.87 4.45
N LYS A 50 17.02 3.86 5.78
CA LYS A 50 18.14 3.17 6.46
C LYS A 50 18.07 1.64 6.40
N TYR A 51 16.89 1.10 6.07
CA TYR A 51 16.62 -0.32 5.91
C TYR A 51 16.38 -0.71 4.45
N HIS A 52 16.63 0.20 3.51
CA HIS A 52 16.35 0.02 2.08
C HIS A 52 14.88 -0.35 1.80
N LEU A 53 13.95 0.20 2.59
CA LEU A 53 12.52 -0.01 2.38
C LEU A 53 11.99 0.93 1.30
N ASP A 54 11.32 0.36 0.31
CA ASP A 54 10.50 1.12 -0.63
C ASP A 54 9.09 1.29 -0.05
N VAL A 55 8.68 2.53 0.21
CA VAL A 55 7.35 2.88 0.73
C VAL A 55 6.50 3.48 -0.39
N PHE A 56 5.30 2.91 -0.57
CA PHE A 56 4.34 3.35 -1.55
C PHE A 56 3.01 3.70 -0.88
N MET A 57 2.32 4.71 -1.40
CA MET A 57 0.94 4.99 -1.03
C MET A 57 0.06 4.87 -2.27
N MET A 58 -1.00 4.08 -2.18
CA MET A 58 -2.03 4.00 -3.20
C MET A 58 -3.27 4.76 -2.72
N ILE A 59 -3.81 5.64 -3.57
CA ILE A 59 -5.02 6.40 -3.28
C ILE A 59 -6.07 6.05 -4.32
N ASP A 60 -7.15 5.40 -3.88
CA ASP A 60 -8.31 5.06 -4.70
C ASP A 60 -9.40 6.14 -4.60
N ASP A 61 -9.00 7.40 -4.71
CA ASP A 61 -9.92 8.54 -4.76
C ASP A 61 -9.58 9.42 -5.96
N ASN A 62 -10.43 9.32 -6.99
CA ASN A 62 -10.28 10.08 -8.22
C ASN A 62 -10.49 11.59 -8.04
N LYS A 63 -11.06 12.03 -6.91
CA LYS A 63 -11.33 13.45 -6.60
C LYS A 63 -10.14 14.14 -5.94
N LEU A 64 -9.15 13.39 -5.49
CA LEU A 64 -8.03 13.93 -4.74
C LEU A 64 -6.97 14.51 -5.67
N ASN A 65 -6.55 15.76 -5.43
CA ASN A 65 -5.54 16.41 -6.28
C ASN A 65 -4.13 15.94 -5.90
N LEU A 66 -3.68 14.90 -6.59
CA LEU A 66 -2.42 14.22 -6.33
C LEU A 66 -1.19 15.08 -6.64
N SER A 67 -1.28 16.04 -7.57
CA SER A 67 -0.12 16.87 -7.92
C SER A 67 0.32 17.75 -6.76
N LYS A 68 -0.63 18.22 -5.93
CA LYS A 68 -0.33 18.97 -4.70
C LYS A 68 0.34 18.10 -3.63
N ILE A 69 0.03 16.79 -3.61
CA ILE A 69 0.61 15.85 -2.66
C ILE A 69 2.04 15.52 -3.06
N SER A 70 2.27 15.19 -4.33
CA SER A 70 3.61 14.89 -4.85
C SER A 70 4.59 16.06 -4.73
N THR A 71 4.10 17.31 -4.72
CA THR A 71 4.96 18.47 -4.47
C THR A 71 5.31 18.69 -3.00
N LYS A 72 4.54 18.10 -2.07
CA LYS A 72 4.70 18.31 -0.63
C LYS A 72 5.39 17.14 0.08
N TYR A 73 5.26 15.94 -0.45
CA TYR A 73 5.75 14.71 0.17
C TYR A 73 6.64 13.92 -0.80
N ASP A 74 7.71 13.32 -0.28
CA ASP A 74 8.76 12.56 -1.00
C ASP A 74 8.52 11.04 -0.85
N PHE A 75 7.26 10.60 -0.98
CA PHE A 75 6.94 9.18 -1.05
C PHE A 75 6.36 8.82 -2.43
N ARG A 76 6.50 7.55 -2.81
CA ARG A 76 6.01 7.08 -4.12
C ARG A 76 4.50 6.92 -4.07
N LEU A 77 3.80 7.77 -4.81
CA LEU A 77 2.36 7.67 -4.98
C LEU A 77 2.03 6.75 -6.17
N LEU A 78 1.21 5.74 -5.95
CA LEU A 78 0.72 4.81 -6.97
C LEU A 78 -0.75 5.10 -7.29
N ARG A 79 -1.06 5.11 -8.59
CA ARG A 79 -2.42 5.22 -9.09
C ARG A 79 -2.64 4.16 -10.16
N ILE A 80 -3.68 3.36 -9.95
CA ILE A 80 -4.11 2.35 -10.91
C ILE A 80 -5.56 2.65 -11.25
N GLU A 81 -5.82 2.81 -12.54
CA GLU A 81 -7.15 3.08 -13.05
C GLU A 81 -8.02 1.82 -12.99
N ASN A 82 -9.32 1.99 -12.74
CA ASN A 82 -10.27 0.87 -12.67
C ASN A 82 -10.26 0.02 -13.94
N ASN A 83 -10.13 0.66 -15.11
CA ASN A 83 -10.08 -0.04 -16.38
C ASN A 83 -8.85 -0.93 -16.52
N GLN A 84 -7.71 -0.53 -15.95
CA GLN A 84 -6.51 -1.35 -15.95
C GLN A 84 -6.70 -2.58 -15.06
N SER A 85 -7.27 -2.41 -13.87
CA SER A 85 -7.59 -3.53 -12.96
C SER A 85 -8.52 -4.54 -13.61
N ARG A 86 -9.61 -4.06 -14.25
CA ARG A 86 -10.53 -4.89 -15.05
C ARG A 86 -9.85 -5.64 -16.17
N TYR A 87 -8.99 -4.96 -16.93
CA TYR A 87 -8.29 -5.55 -18.08
C TYR A 87 -7.44 -6.75 -17.66
N TYR A 88 -6.77 -6.68 -16.51
CA TYR A 88 -5.98 -7.79 -15.97
C TYR A 88 -6.80 -8.82 -15.19
N GLY A 89 -8.13 -8.66 -15.10
CA GLY A 89 -9.00 -9.59 -14.36
C GLY A 89 -9.00 -9.38 -12.84
N TYR A 90 -8.34 -8.33 -12.34
CA TYR A 90 -8.34 -7.97 -10.91
C TYR A 90 -9.58 -7.14 -10.61
N GLN A 91 -10.65 -7.84 -10.24
CA GLN A 91 -11.92 -7.28 -9.80
C GLN A 91 -12.59 -8.26 -8.84
N LYS A 92 -13.27 -7.77 -7.81
CA LYS A 92 -13.97 -8.57 -6.79
C LYS A 92 -13.04 -9.39 -5.88
N SER A 93 -11.85 -8.90 -5.58
CA SER A 93 -10.98 -9.54 -4.58
C SER A 93 -11.64 -9.59 -3.20
N ILE A 94 -12.64 -8.74 -2.96
CA ILE A 94 -13.52 -8.76 -1.79
C ILE A 94 -14.99 -8.68 -2.24
N GLU A 95 -15.88 -9.39 -1.54
CA GLU A 95 -17.33 -9.29 -1.76
C GLU A 95 -17.89 -8.06 -1.04
N LEU A 96 -18.14 -6.98 -1.79
CA LEU A 96 -18.81 -5.77 -1.30
C LEU A 96 -20.31 -5.81 -1.61
N GLY A 97 -21.07 -6.69 -0.94
CA GLY A 97 -22.54 -6.72 -1.00
C GLY A 97 -23.15 -6.67 -2.42
N ASP A 98 -24.35 -6.09 -2.54
CA ASP A 98 -25.22 -6.20 -3.73
C ASP A 98 -24.67 -5.57 -5.03
N ASN A 99 -23.53 -4.86 -4.99
CA ASN A 99 -22.88 -4.29 -6.17
C ASN A 99 -21.52 -4.97 -6.42
N GLY A 100 -21.55 -6.28 -6.66
CA GLY A 100 -20.37 -7.11 -6.95
C GLY A 100 -19.61 -6.77 -8.25
N ARG A 101 -19.40 -5.50 -8.61
CA ARG A 101 -18.56 -5.07 -9.74
C ARG A 101 -17.68 -3.86 -9.41
N GLU A 102 -17.67 -3.42 -8.15
CA GLU A 102 -16.80 -2.33 -7.72
C GLU A 102 -15.36 -2.84 -7.62
N ILE A 103 -14.44 -2.05 -8.19
CA ILE A 103 -13.00 -2.30 -8.07
C ILE A 103 -12.55 -1.52 -6.86
N THR A 104 -11.81 -2.20 -6.01
CA THR A 104 -11.37 -1.70 -4.74
C THR A 104 -9.86 -1.44 -4.76
N SER A 105 -9.38 -0.76 -3.72
CA SER A 105 -7.95 -0.62 -3.46
C SER A 105 -7.25 -1.99 -3.32
N TRP A 106 -7.94 -3.03 -2.85
CA TRP A 106 -7.42 -4.39 -2.77
C TRP A 106 -7.08 -4.95 -4.15
N ASP A 107 -8.01 -4.84 -5.11
CA ASP A 107 -7.82 -5.32 -6.48
C ASP A 107 -6.60 -4.66 -7.13
N LYS A 108 -6.44 -3.37 -6.91
CA LYS A 108 -5.35 -2.56 -7.46
C LYS A 108 -4.01 -2.88 -6.81
N ALA A 109 -3.98 -3.02 -5.48
CA ALA A 109 -2.77 -3.40 -4.75
C ALA A 109 -2.30 -4.79 -5.20
N LEU A 110 -3.21 -5.75 -5.29
CA LEU A 110 -2.92 -7.09 -5.79
C LEU A 110 -2.39 -7.03 -7.23
N LEU A 111 -3.04 -6.29 -8.14
CA LEU A 111 -2.54 -6.10 -9.50
C LEU A 111 -1.11 -5.56 -9.52
N TYR A 112 -0.83 -4.51 -8.74
CA TYR A 112 0.48 -3.89 -8.72
C TYR A 112 1.57 -4.87 -8.30
N PHE A 113 1.41 -5.48 -7.13
CA PHE A 113 2.46 -6.28 -6.51
C PHE A 113 2.60 -7.68 -7.12
N THR A 114 1.57 -8.20 -7.79
CA THR A 114 1.61 -9.54 -8.40
C THR A 114 1.84 -9.54 -9.91
N VAL A 115 1.54 -8.44 -10.62
CA VAL A 115 1.66 -8.37 -12.09
C VAL A 115 2.57 -7.26 -12.56
N LEU A 116 2.36 -6.02 -12.09
CA LEU A 116 3.06 -4.84 -12.64
C LEU A 116 4.47 -4.66 -12.06
N ASN A 117 4.69 -5.09 -10.82
CA ASN A 117 5.97 -4.99 -10.12
C ASN A 117 6.26 -6.31 -9.40
N LYS A 118 6.69 -7.32 -10.18
CA LYS A 118 6.92 -8.71 -9.75
C LYS A 118 8.22 -8.92 -8.98
N ASN A 119 8.58 -7.95 -8.16
CA ASN A 119 9.79 -8.05 -7.38
C ASN A 119 9.55 -8.80 -6.07
N TYR A 120 8.29 -9.07 -5.68
CA TYR A 120 7.95 -9.54 -4.34
C TYR A 120 7.58 -11.02 -4.28
N SER A 121 8.18 -11.73 -3.32
CA SER A 121 7.91 -13.14 -3.00
C SER A 121 6.61 -13.30 -2.19
N PHE A 122 6.25 -12.29 -1.39
CA PHE A 122 5.07 -12.28 -0.54
C PHE A 122 4.42 -10.89 -0.50
N VAL A 123 3.08 -10.84 -0.46
CA VAL A 123 2.29 -9.61 -0.33
C VAL A 123 1.37 -9.74 0.88
N TRP A 124 1.52 -8.83 1.85
CA TRP A 124 0.73 -8.77 3.06
C TRP A 124 -0.22 -7.58 3.00
N LEU A 125 -1.52 -7.82 3.12
CA LEU A 125 -2.54 -6.77 3.13
C LEU A 125 -3.09 -6.63 4.55
N ILE A 126 -2.95 -5.44 5.14
CA ILE A 126 -3.46 -5.10 6.47
C ILE A 126 -4.50 -4.00 6.31
N GLU A 127 -5.73 -4.27 6.72
CA GLU A 127 -6.81 -3.28 6.76
C GLU A 127 -6.97 -2.70 8.17
N SER A 128 -7.24 -1.39 8.23
CA SER A 128 -7.51 -0.65 9.48
C SER A 128 -8.83 0.12 9.43
#